data_AF-A0A2A5V3G6-F1
#
_entry.id   AF-A0A2A5V3G6-F1
#
_cell.length_a   1.000
_cell.length_b   1.000
_cell.length_c   1.000
_cell.angle_alpha   90.00
_cell.angle_beta   90.00
_cell.angle_gamma   90.00
#
_symmetry.space_group_name_H-M   'P 1'
#
loop_
_entity.id
_entity.type
_entity.pdbx_description
1 polymer ?
#
loop_
_entity_poly.entity_id
_entity_poly.type
_entity_poly.pdbx_seq_one_letter_code
_entity_poly.pdbx_strand_id
1 'polypeptide(L)'
;MNVSRDDFVIAIRSAFLKKQTKQKFSLLSLIILSIITLILSSFDYKVVKSVRSGINEVIYRGSFIISAPEKIIKNINYEIRNHFGLYNNSKKLEEELDEYRSQKISLDILEFENQKLRQQLDDYLVSTEIVFSKIIIDNKSPFLRSLVINKGSRDGIKSGMAVLDQQYLVGKVIEVNFGTSRVLLLSDINSNIPITISPGNLLAIASGTGKDQAKVNFLKKTHFDKITNESLVYSSGTGGLIKSGVPIGRISNFDPKIDENIDIEFFSDFSQLQYVSVVAFDKVESSELEKIDVQTSEIENDILLDAPALRKKLDLLLKEKEINDQITNKIKLENESLKSQLSNDQLEKINKQKIIEEQNKIIKSHNIDKDELNFLRLNLEYGEKCRKKTFSKKGFKVGTPEYKNCVLRKGML
;
A
#
# COMPACT_ATOMS: atom_id res chain seq x y z
N MET A 1 20.25 33.88 100.51
CA MET A 1 19.20 34.22 99.53
C MET A 1 18.66 32.91 98.98
N ASN A 2 17.55 32.42 99.54
CA ASN A 2 16.93 31.18 99.10
C ASN A 2 15.96 31.50 97.98
N VAL A 3 16.30 31.10 96.76
CA VAL A 3 15.39 31.17 95.61
C VAL A 3 14.31 30.11 95.82
N SER A 4 13.05 30.53 95.87
CA SER A 4 11.90 29.65 96.08
C SER A 4 11.71 28.71 94.89
N ARG A 5 11.22 27.48 95.13
CA ARG A 5 10.82 26.53 94.07
C ARG A 5 9.83 27.13 93.07
N ASP A 6 9.04 28.11 93.50
CA ASP A 6 8.07 28.78 92.63
C ASP A 6 8.73 29.67 91.58
N ASP A 7 9.88 30.30 91.87
CA ASP A 7 10.59 31.15 90.90
C ASP A 7 11.14 30.33 89.72
N PHE A 8 11.58 29.09 89.95
CA PHE A 8 12.01 28.19 88.87
C PHE A 8 10.84 27.75 87.99
N VAL A 9 9.69 27.41 88.57
CA VAL A 9 8.51 27.00 87.82
C VAL A 9 7.94 28.17 87.02
N ILE A 10 7.95 29.38 87.59
CA ILE A 10 7.50 30.61 86.93
C ILE A 10 8.47 31.02 85.81
N ALA A 11 9.79 30.85 86.01
CA ALA A 11 10.79 31.07 84.96
C ALA A 11 10.63 30.10 83.78
N ILE A 12 10.34 28.82 84.05
CA ILE A 12 10.09 27.82 82.99
C ILE A 12 8.79 28.13 82.24
N ARG A 13 7.70 28.47 82.97
CA ARG A 13 6.41 28.82 82.36
C ARG A 13 6.50 30.07 81.48
N SER A 14 7.24 31.08 81.92
CA SER A 14 7.42 32.33 81.16
C SER A 14 8.33 32.15 79.93
N ALA A 15 9.36 31.30 80.00
CA ALA A 15 10.19 30.95 78.85
C ALA A 15 9.42 30.17 77.77
N PHE A 16 8.46 29.32 78.17
CA PHE A 16 7.61 28.54 77.25
C PHE A 16 6.53 29.37 76.55
N LEU A 17 6.16 30.54 77.07
CA LEU A 17 5.04 31.33 76.55
C LEU A 17 5.43 32.47 75.59
N LYS A 18 6.71 32.83 75.50
CA LYS A 18 7.18 33.88 74.57
C LYS A 18 7.28 33.34 73.13
N LYS A 19 6.53 33.93 72.19
CA LYS A 19 6.32 33.42 70.81
C LYS A 19 7.61 33.20 70.00
N GLN A 20 8.67 33.94 70.31
CA GLN A 20 9.98 33.87 69.63
C GLN A 20 10.87 32.72 70.15
N THR A 21 10.73 32.32 71.41
CA THR A 21 11.44 31.15 71.98
C THR A 21 10.67 29.86 71.68
N LYS A 22 9.34 29.90 71.53
CA LYS A 22 8.52 28.73 71.11
C LYS A 22 9.02 28.07 69.83
N GLN A 23 9.41 28.84 68.80
CA GLN A 23 9.91 28.27 67.54
C GLN A 23 11.28 27.59 67.70
N LYS A 24 12.21 28.21 68.45
CA LYS A 24 13.54 27.64 68.69
C LYS A 24 13.49 26.41 69.60
N PHE A 25 12.65 26.42 70.64
CA PHE A 25 12.43 25.25 71.49
C PHE A 25 11.62 24.15 70.77
N SER A 26 10.69 24.50 69.87
CA SER A 26 9.97 23.52 69.04
C SER A 26 10.90 22.80 68.07
N LEU A 27 11.84 23.52 67.45
CA LEU A 27 12.84 22.91 66.56
C LEU A 27 13.82 22.05 67.36
N LEU A 28 14.33 22.55 68.49
CA LEU A 28 15.22 21.80 69.36
C LEU A 28 14.55 20.53 69.91
N SER A 29 13.28 20.63 70.32
CA SER A 29 12.48 19.48 70.77
C SER A 29 12.24 18.48 69.64
N LEU A 30 12.04 18.92 68.40
CA LEU A 30 11.91 18.02 67.24
C LEU A 30 13.23 17.32 66.91
N ILE A 31 14.35 18.03 67.01
CA ILE A 31 15.69 17.46 66.80
C ILE A 31 15.99 16.43 67.90
N ILE A 32 15.73 16.77 69.17
CA ILE A 32 15.90 15.85 70.29
C ILE A 32 14.97 14.64 70.13
N LEU A 33 13.70 14.85 69.76
CA LEU A 33 12.76 13.76 69.50
C LEU A 33 13.23 12.87 68.34
N SER A 34 13.77 13.45 67.27
CA SER A 34 14.36 12.73 66.13
C SER A 34 15.58 11.89 66.53
N ILE A 35 16.46 12.45 67.36
CA ILE A 35 17.63 11.73 67.88
C ILE A 35 17.18 10.59 68.80
N ILE A 36 16.21 10.85 69.68
CA ILE A 36 15.61 9.84 70.55
C ILE A 36 14.97 8.72 69.73
N THR A 37 14.20 9.03 68.68
CA THR A 37 13.58 7.99 67.84
C THR A 37 14.60 7.19 67.06
N LEU A 38 15.69 7.82 66.58
CA LEU A 38 16.81 7.11 65.95
C LEU A 38 17.51 6.16 66.92
N ILE A 39 17.75 6.60 68.16
CA ILE A 39 18.35 5.78 69.21
C ILE A 39 17.40 4.64 69.61
N LEU A 40 16.11 4.93 69.83
CA LEU A 40 15.09 3.90 70.08
C LEU A 40 14.97 2.90 68.93
N SER A 41 15.26 3.32 67.70
CA SER A 41 15.29 2.45 66.53
C SER A 41 16.56 1.61 66.42
N SER A 42 17.67 1.96 67.10
CA SER A 42 18.88 1.12 67.10
C SER A 42 18.80 -0.01 68.14
N PHE A 43 17.92 0.13 69.13
CA PHE A 43 17.62 -0.96 70.06
C PHE A 43 16.54 -1.87 69.43
N ASP A 44 16.77 -3.18 69.44
CA ASP A 44 15.88 -4.22 68.86
C ASP A 44 14.55 -4.41 69.62
N TYR A 45 13.89 -3.31 70.00
CA TYR A 45 12.59 -3.35 70.67
C TYR A 45 11.49 -3.78 69.70
N LYS A 46 10.76 -4.83 70.08
CA LYS A 46 9.66 -5.44 69.30
C LYS A 46 8.58 -4.44 68.83
N VAL A 47 8.33 -3.40 69.63
CA VAL A 47 7.35 -2.34 69.31
C VAL A 47 7.79 -1.50 68.12
N VAL A 48 9.05 -1.07 68.07
CA VAL A 48 9.58 -0.24 66.97
C VAL A 48 9.58 -1.01 65.66
N LYS A 49 9.93 -2.30 65.71
CA LYS A 49 9.88 -3.20 64.55
C LYS A 49 8.46 -3.38 63.99
N SER A 50 7.45 -3.46 64.87
CA SER A 50 6.04 -3.61 64.48
C SER A 50 5.48 -2.35 63.82
N VAL A 51 5.76 -1.17 64.38
CA VAL A 51 5.35 0.13 63.80
C VAL A 51 6.02 0.36 62.45
N ARG A 52 7.32 0.07 62.33
CA ARG A 52 8.06 0.16 61.06
C ARG A 52 7.48 -0.76 60.00
N SER A 53 7.09 -1.99 60.37
CA SER A 53 6.44 -2.94 59.47
C SER A 53 5.10 -2.41 58.95
N GLY A 54 4.28 -1.81 59.82
CA GLY A 54 2.99 -1.24 59.44
C GLY A 54 3.12 -0.02 58.51
N ILE A 55 4.06 0.88 58.78
CA ILE A 55 4.35 2.03 57.91
C ILE A 55 4.84 1.55 56.54
N ASN A 56 5.76 0.58 56.53
CA ASN A 56 6.27 0.02 55.28
C ASN A 56 5.17 -0.67 54.47
N GLU A 57 4.24 -1.39 55.11
CA GLU A 57 3.10 -2.02 54.42
C GLU A 57 2.18 -0.99 53.75
N VAL A 58 1.94 0.15 54.39
CA VAL A 58 1.17 1.27 53.79
C VAL A 58 1.94 1.92 52.64
N ILE A 59 3.26 2.11 52.77
CA ILE A 59 4.10 2.66 51.70
C ILE A 59 4.13 1.72 50.49
N TYR A 60 4.29 0.41 50.71
CA TYR A 60 4.30 -0.59 49.65
C TYR A 60 2.94 -0.70 48.96
N ARG A 61 1.82 -0.60 49.70
CA ARG A 61 0.47 -0.57 49.11
C ARG A 61 0.17 0.74 48.39
N GLY A 62 0.70 1.88 48.87
CA GLY A 62 0.54 3.19 48.24
C GLY A 62 1.39 3.40 46.97
N SER A 63 2.49 2.65 46.82
CA SER A 63 3.41 2.72 45.67
C SER A 63 2.74 2.43 44.31
N PHE A 64 1.64 1.68 44.31
CA PHE A 64 0.87 1.38 43.10
C PHE A 64 0.19 2.62 42.47
N ILE A 65 -0.14 3.63 43.29
CA ILE A 65 -0.83 4.86 42.84
C ILE A 65 0.15 5.83 42.15
N ILE A 66 1.43 5.81 42.55
CA ILE A 66 2.46 6.73 42.03
C ILE A 66 3.04 6.24 40.69
N SER A 67 3.08 4.92 40.46
CA SER A 67 3.67 4.31 39.25
C SER A 67 2.67 4.02 38.12
N ALA A 68 1.36 4.10 38.38
CA ALA A 68 0.32 3.87 37.39
C ALA A 68 0.30 4.89 36.20
N PRO A 69 0.47 6.21 36.41
CA PRO A 69 0.37 7.16 35.29
C PRO A 69 1.50 7.01 34.26
N GLU A 70 2.71 6.61 34.70
CA GLU A 70 3.86 6.49 33.80
C GLU A 70 3.73 5.32 32.79
N LYS A 71 3.11 4.21 33.21
CA LYS A 71 2.81 3.07 32.32
C LYS A 71 1.64 3.36 31.37
N ILE A 72 0.64 4.12 31.82
CA ILE A 72 -0.54 4.47 31.00
C ILE A 72 -0.15 5.44 29.87
N ILE A 73 0.71 6.42 30.14
CA ILE A 73 1.15 7.42 29.13
C ILE A 73 2.04 6.77 28.06
N LYS A 74 2.90 5.81 28.42
CA LYS A 74 3.74 5.10 27.44
C LYS A 74 2.93 4.18 26.51
N ASN A 75 1.87 3.52 27.01
CA ASN A 75 1.05 2.63 26.18
C ASN A 75 0.11 3.37 25.22
N ILE A 76 -0.44 4.52 25.62
CA ILE A 76 -1.35 5.31 24.76
C ILE A 76 -0.64 5.85 23.52
N ASN A 77 0.64 6.25 23.64
CA ASN A 77 1.41 6.74 22.49
C ASN A 77 1.76 5.65 21.47
N TYR A 78 1.87 4.38 21.87
CA TYR A 78 2.16 3.27 20.96
C TYR A 78 0.90 2.84 20.19
N GLU A 79 -0.24 2.72 20.88
CA GLU A 79 -1.53 2.34 20.27
C GLU A 79 -2.06 3.38 19.29
N ILE A 80 -1.94 4.68 19.61
CA ILE A 80 -2.39 5.76 18.72
C ILE A 80 -1.53 5.83 17.46
N ARG A 81 -0.21 5.67 17.57
CA ARG A 81 0.69 5.65 16.39
C ARG A 81 0.44 4.44 15.49
N ASN A 82 0.18 3.27 16.07
CA ASN A 82 -0.18 2.08 15.29
C ASN A 82 -1.51 2.27 14.57
N HIS A 83 -2.53 2.85 15.21
CA HIS A 83 -3.84 3.05 14.58
C HIS A 83 -3.79 4.05 13.42
N PHE A 84 -3.09 5.18 13.57
CA PHE A 84 -2.89 6.12 12.46
C PHE A 84 -2.00 5.56 11.34
N GLY A 85 -1.01 4.72 11.68
CA GLY A 85 -0.22 4.00 10.68
C GLY A 85 -1.06 3.02 9.86
N LEU A 86 -1.94 2.24 10.52
CA LEU A 86 -2.85 1.31 9.85
C LEU A 86 -3.84 2.03 8.93
N TYR A 87 -4.43 3.15 9.39
CA TYR A 87 -5.33 3.95 8.56
C TYR A 87 -4.63 4.53 7.32
N ASN A 88 -3.43 5.10 7.49
CA ASN A 88 -2.66 5.64 6.37
C ASN A 88 -2.22 4.55 5.39
N ASN A 89 -1.84 3.37 5.88
CA ASN A 89 -1.50 2.24 5.02
C ASN A 89 -2.72 1.72 4.27
N SER A 90 -3.87 1.63 4.92
CA SER A 90 -5.13 1.23 4.27
C SER A 90 -5.49 2.21 3.16
N LYS A 91 -5.41 3.51 3.43
CA LYS A 91 -5.71 4.55 2.43
C LYS A 91 -4.72 4.49 1.26
N LYS A 92 -3.43 4.34 1.54
CA LYS A 92 -2.40 4.22 0.49
C LYS A 92 -2.63 2.97 -0.37
N LEU A 93 -2.97 1.85 0.25
CA LEU A 93 -3.26 0.60 -0.45
C LEU A 93 -4.52 0.72 -1.32
N GLU A 94 -5.52 1.46 -0.86
CA GLU A 94 -6.73 1.77 -1.63
C GLU A 94 -6.41 2.65 -2.85
N GLU A 95 -5.57 3.69 -2.68
CA GLU A 95 -5.08 4.53 -3.78
C GLU A 95 -4.28 3.71 -4.81
N GLU A 96 -3.36 2.84 -4.37
CA GLU A 96 -2.60 1.94 -5.25
C GLU A 96 -3.54 0.94 -5.98
N LEU A 97 -4.55 0.39 -5.31
CA LEU A 97 -5.53 -0.51 -5.92
C LEU A 97 -6.37 0.19 -7.00
N ASP A 98 -6.79 1.42 -6.76
CA ASP A 98 -7.55 2.20 -7.72
C ASP A 98 -6.68 2.59 -8.93
N GLU A 99 -5.40 2.90 -8.71
CA GLU A 99 -4.44 3.09 -9.79
C GLU A 99 -4.28 1.82 -10.65
N TYR A 100 -4.08 0.65 -10.03
CA TYR A 100 -3.96 -0.61 -10.76
C TYR A 100 -5.24 -0.98 -11.51
N ARG A 101 -6.42 -0.71 -10.92
CA ARG A 101 -7.71 -0.90 -11.61
C ARG A 101 -7.82 0.01 -12.84
N SER A 102 -7.43 1.28 -12.71
CA SER A 102 -7.42 2.23 -13.82
C SER A 102 -6.47 1.78 -14.94
N GLN A 103 -5.25 1.36 -14.59
CA GLN A 103 -4.28 0.82 -15.55
C GLN A 103 -4.82 -0.43 -16.24
N LYS A 104 -5.46 -1.35 -15.49
CA LYS A 104 -6.09 -2.54 -16.06
C LYS A 104 -7.22 -2.19 -17.04
N ILE A 105 -8.12 -1.28 -16.69
CA ILE A 105 -9.19 -0.84 -17.60
C ILE A 105 -8.58 -0.25 -18.88
N SER A 106 -7.52 0.55 -18.75
CA SER A 106 -6.81 1.12 -19.92
C SER A 106 -6.21 0.02 -20.80
N LEU A 107 -5.60 -1.01 -20.20
CA LEU A 107 -5.08 -2.17 -20.92
C LEU A 107 -6.21 -2.95 -21.62
N ASP A 108 -7.31 -3.22 -20.93
CA ASP A 108 -8.46 -3.93 -21.48
C ASP A 108 -9.07 -3.17 -22.68
N ILE A 109 -9.18 -1.83 -22.58
CA ILE A 109 -9.62 -0.97 -23.70
C ILE A 109 -8.64 -1.05 -24.86
N LEU A 110 -7.34 -0.94 -24.59
CA LEU A 110 -6.30 -0.99 -25.61
C LEU A 110 -6.26 -2.36 -26.31
N GLU A 111 -6.44 -3.46 -25.58
CA GLU A 111 -6.55 -4.81 -26.12
C GLU A 111 -7.78 -4.93 -27.03
N PHE A 112 -8.94 -4.44 -26.59
CA PHE A 112 -10.16 -4.44 -27.38
C PHE A 112 -10.02 -3.62 -28.67
N GLU A 113 -9.44 -2.42 -28.58
CA GLU A 113 -9.14 -1.57 -29.74
C GLU A 113 -8.17 -2.26 -30.69
N ASN A 114 -7.11 -2.88 -30.17
CA ASN A 114 -6.12 -3.61 -30.96
C ASN A 114 -6.76 -4.82 -31.66
N GLN A 115 -7.62 -5.57 -30.98
CA GLN A 115 -8.37 -6.67 -31.55
C GLN A 115 -9.28 -6.20 -32.69
N LYS A 116 -10.04 -5.11 -32.48
CA LYS A 116 -10.91 -4.54 -33.51
C LYS A 116 -10.12 -4.07 -34.74
N LEU A 117 -8.99 -3.40 -34.53
CA LEU A 117 -8.09 -2.97 -35.62
C LEU A 117 -7.54 -4.17 -36.40
N ARG A 118 -7.13 -5.24 -35.71
CA ARG A 118 -6.64 -6.46 -36.36
C ARG A 118 -7.72 -7.17 -37.18
N GLN A 119 -8.95 -7.22 -36.68
CA GLN A 119 -10.10 -7.74 -37.42
C GLN A 119 -10.36 -6.95 -38.70
N GLN A 120 -10.27 -5.61 -38.65
CA GLN A 120 -10.44 -4.76 -39.83
C GLN A 120 -9.33 -4.93 -40.88
N LEU A 121 -8.15 -5.42 -40.48
CA LEU A 121 -6.99 -5.60 -41.36
C LEU A 121 -6.85 -7.03 -41.91
N ASP A 122 -7.78 -7.96 -41.59
CA ASP A 122 -7.68 -9.39 -41.90
C ASP A 122 -6.31 -10.01 -41.51
N ASP A 123 -5.61 -9.43 -40.51
CA ASP A 123 -4.27 -9.81 -40.04
C ASP A 123 -4.32 -10.31 -38.59
N TYR A 124 -5.42 -10.98 -38.25
CA TYR A 124 -5.61 -11.59 -36.94
C TYR A 124 -4.99 -12.98 -36.92
N LEU A 125 -3.71 -13.04 -36.55
CA LEU A 125 -3.02 -14.29 -36.20
C LEU A 125 -3.20 -14.56 -34.70
N VAL A 126 -4.02 -15.56 -34.37
CA VAL A 126 -4.20 -16.03 -32.99
C VAL A 126 -3.23 -17.18 -32.74
N SER A 127 -2.65 -17.22 -31.53
CA SER A 127 -1.98 -18.44 -31.08
C SER A 127 -3.03 -19.49 -30.77
N THR A 128 -3.26 -20.40 -31.71
CA THR A 128 -4.33 -21.40 -31.58
C THR A 128 -3.91 -22.54 -30.64
N GLU A 129 -2.62 -22.90 -30.64
CA GLU A 129 -2.09 -24.03 -29.86
C GLU A 129 -0.67 -23.75 -29.36
N ILE A 130 -0.45 -23.90 -28.05
CA ILE A 130 0.87 -23.83 -27.40
C ILE A 130 1.25 -25.23 -26.92
N VAL A 131 2.33 -25.79 -27.47
CA VAL A 131 2.87 -27.09 -27.09
C VAL A 131 4.15 -26.91 -26.29
N PHE A 132 4.12 -27.25 -25.01
CA PHE A 132 5.31 -27.26 -24.17
C PHE A 132 6.16 -28.51 -24.45
N SER A 133 7.45 -28.31 -24.65
CA SER A 133 8.39 -29.37 -24.95
C SER A 133 9.69 -29.23 -24.17
N LYS A 134 10.27 -30.37 -23.81
CA LYS A 134 11.61 -30.47 -23.23
C LYS A 134 12.63 -30.71 -24.34
N ILE A 135 13.79 -30.06 -24.22
CA ILE A 135 14.92 -30.27 -25.12
C ILE A 135 15.62 -31.58 -24.75
N ILE A 136 15.86 -32.45 -25.73
CA ILE A 136 16.51 -33.76 -25.53
C ILE A 136 17.96 -33.74 -26.01
N ILE A 137 18.24 -33.06 -27.13
CA ILE A 137 19.55 -33.07 -27.78
C ILE A 137 19.89 -31.64 -28.23
N ASP A 138 20.94 -31.08 -27.64
CA ASP A 138 21.64 -29.89 -28.13
C ASP A 138 22.91 -30.38 -28.86
N ASN A 139 22.77 -30.74 -30.14
CA ASN A 139 23.95 -31.08 -30.91
C ASN A 139 24.56 -29.78 -31.45
N LYS A 140 25.59 -29.29 -30.77
CA LYS A 140 26.40 -28.14 -31.18
C LYS A 140 27.25 -28.51 -32.40
N SER A 141 26.61 -28.76 -33.55
CA SER A 141 27.31 -28.87 -34.82
C SER A 141 27.88 -27.50 -35.17
N PRO A 142 29.18 -27.39 -35.51
CA PRO A 142 29.79 -26.12 -35.91
C PRO A 142 29.17 -25.55 -37.20
N PHE A 143 28.46 -26.36 -37.97
CA PHE A 143 27.81 -25.98 -39.23
C PHE A 143 26.29 -25.81 -39.12
N LEU A 144 25.68 -26.27 -38.01
CA LEU A 144 24.24 -26.22 -37.80
C LEU A 144 23.90 -26.08 -36.31
N ARG A 145 23.44 -24.88 -35.91
CA ARG A 145 22.88 -24.61 -34.59
C ARG A 145 21.40 -24.98 -34.57
N SER A 146 21.13 -26.17 -34.06
CA SER A 146 19.76 -26.69 -33.92
C SER A 146 19.59 -27.47 -32.62
N LEU A 147 18.36 -27.52 -32.13
CA LEU A 147 17.99 -28.33 -30.97
C LEU A 147 16.89 -29.32 -31.34
N VAL A 148 16.83 -30.43 -30.61
CA VAL A 148 15.79 -31.45 -30.77
C VAL A 148 14.88 -31.46 -29.56
N ILE A 149 13.59 -31.37 -29.81
CA ILE A 149 12.53 -31.32 -28.80
C ILE A 149 11.76 -32.65 -28.74
N ASN A 150 11.23 -32.98 -27.56
CA ASN A 150 10.54 -34.26 -27.28
C ASN A 150 9.08 -34.34 -27.76
N LYS A 151 8.74 -33.55 -28.77
CA LYS A 151 7.39 -33.41 -29.32
C LYS A 151 7.48 -33.44 -30.84
N GLY A 152 6.52 -34.09 -31.48
CA GLY A 152 6.52 -34.32 -32.93
C GLY A 152 5.14 -34.14 -33.57
N SER A 153 4.94 -34.76 -34.72
CA SER A 153 3.67 -34.67 -35.46
C SER A 153 2.48 -35.23 -34.68
N ARG A 154 2.68 -36.24 -33.84
CA ARG A 154 1.62 -36.78 -32.95
C ARG A 154 1.13 -35.76 -31.92
N ASP A 155 1.95 -34.76 -31.62
CA ASP A 155 1.69 -33.70 -30.64
C ASP A 155 1.23 -32.40 -31.33
N GLY A 156 0.88 -32.44 -32.63
CA GLY A 156 0.38 -31.30 -33.39
C GLY A 156 1.48 -30.40 -33.99
N ILE A 157 2.77 -30.73 -33.82
CA ILE A 157 3.86 -29.90 -34.34
C ILE A 157 3.93 -29.99 -35.87
N LYS A 158 4.07 -28.84 -36.53
CA LYS A 158 4.26 -28.70 -37.98
C LYS A 158 5.55 -27.94 -38.28
N SER A 159 6.12 -28.17 -39.45
CA SER A 159 7.27 -27.39 -39.93
C SER A 159 6.87 -25.92 -40.09
N GLY A 160 7.78 -25.01 -39.75
CA GLY A 160 7.56 -23.57 -39.77
C GLY A 160 7.01 -22.97 -38.47
N MET A 161 6.53 -23.78 -37.53
CA MET A 161 6.05 -23.28 -36.23
C MET A 161 7.14 -22.53 -35.46
N ALA A 162 6.76 -21.46 -34.77
CA ALA A 162 7.67 -20.67 -33.95
C ALA A 162 8.00 -21.41 -32.66
N VAL A 163 9.25 -21.28 -32.21
CA VAL A 163 9.71 -21.83 -30.93
C VAL A 163 10.13 -20.67 -30.05
N LEU A 164 9.53 -20.63 -28.86
CA LEU A 164 9.71 -19.56 -27.87
C LEU A 164 10.32 -20.12 -26.59
N ASP A 165 11.22 -19.34 -25.99
CA ASP A 165 11.58 -19.46 -24.59
C ASP A 165 10.81 -18.38 -23.83
N GLN A 166 9.83 -18.81 -23.04
CA GLN A 166 8.82 -17.94 -22.44
C GLN A 166 8.07 -17.13 -23.51
N GLN A 167 8.45 -15.86 -23.69
CA GLN A 167 7.88 -14.95 -24.68
C GLN A 167 8.86 -14.60 -25.81
N TYR A 168 10.12 -15.01 -25.70
CA TYR A 168 11.20 -14.65 -26.62
C TYR A 168 11.34 -15.68 -27.73
N LEU A 169 11.46 -15.22 -28.97
CA LEU A 169 11.69 -16.11 -30.11
C LEU A 169 13.09 -16.71 -30.03
N VAL A 170 13.18 -18.04 -30.06
CA VAL A 170 14.48 -18.76 -30.08
C VAL A 170 14.74 -19.46 -31.40
N GLY A 171 13.70 -19.73 -32.20
CA GLY A 171 13.87 -20.41 -33.47
C GLY A 171 12.56 -20.79 -34.15
N LYS A 172 12.68 -21.65 -35.16
CA LYS A 172 11.54 -22.24 -35.87
C LYS A 172 11.75 -23.73 -36.11
N VAL A 173 10.66 -24.49 -36.14
CA VAL A 173 10.70 -25.91 -36.47
C VAL A 173 11.05 -26.08 -37.96
N ILE A 174 12.04 -26.91 -38.26
CA ILE A 174 12.47 -27.20 -39.64
C ILE A 174 12.21 -28.64 -40.06
N GLU A 175 12.14 -29.56 -39.10
CA GLU A 175 11.94 -30.99 -39.34
C GLU A 175 11.03 -31.54 -38.25
N VAL A 176 10.07 -32.38 -38.64
CA VAL A 176 9.09 -32.98 -37.74
C VAL A 176 9.10 -34.49 -37.96
N ASN A 177 9.43 -35.22 -36.91
CA ASN A 177 9.30 -36.67 -36.83
C ASN A 177 8.06 -37.03 -35.99
N PHE A 178 7.76 -38.32 -35.87
CA PHE A 178 6.56 -38.78 -35.17
C PHE A 178 6.49 -38.34 -33.69
N GLY A 179 7.61 -38.41 -32.96
CA GLY A 179 7.68 -38.07 -31.53
C GLY A 179 8.73 -37.03 -31.16
N THR A 180 9.44 -36.48 -32.14
CA THR A 180 10.48 -35.46 -31.96
C THR A 180 10.45 -34.47 -33.11
N SER A 181 10.98 -33.29 -32.88
CA SER A 181 11.11 -32.25 -33.91
C SER A 181 12.45 -31.56 -33.77
N ARG A 182 12.99 -31.06 -34.90
CA ARG A 182 14.22 -30.27 -34.94
C ARG A 182 13.87 -28.80 -35.12
N VAL A 183 14.49 -27.98 -34.29
CA VAL A 183 14.33 -26.53 -34.26
C VAL A 183 15.62 -25.89 -34.75
N LEU A 184 15.52 -25.03 -35.76
CA LEU A 184 16.61 -24.17 -36.20
C LEU A 184 16.65 -22.93 -35.31
N LEU A 185 17.78 -22.68 -34.66
CA LEU A 185 17.96 -21.55 -33.75
C LEU A 185 18.17 -20.24 -34.52
N LEU A 186 17.81 -19.11 -33.91
CA LEU A 186 18.05 -17.78 -34.51
C LEU A 186 19.54 -17.48 -34.73
N SER A 187 20.41 -18.10 -33.94
CA SER A 187 21.86 -17.97 -34.03
C SER A 187 22.48 -18.69 -35.23
N ASP A 188 21.74 -19.57 -35.90
CA ASP A 188 22.26 -20.33 -37.04
C ASP A 188 22.49 -19.47 -38.28
N ILE A 189 23.55 -19.75 -39.05
CA ILE A 189 23.90 -19.01 -40.27
C ILE A 189 22.79 -19.12 -41.34
N ASN A 190 22.04 -20.21 -41.35
CA ASN A 190 20.91 -20.41 -42.27
C ASN A 190 19.59 -19.84 -41.72
N SER A 191 19.57 -19.32 -40.49
CA SER A 191 18.39 -18.69 -39.91
C SER A 191 18.26 -17.26 -40.43
N ASN A 192 17.18 -17.03 -41.18
CA ASN A 192 16.77 -15.72 -41.66
C ASN A 192 15.34 -15.45 -41.22
N ILE A 193 15.15 -14.44 -40.37
CA ILE A 193 13.85 -14.07 -39.81
C ILE A 193 13.55 -12.60 -40.16
N PRO A 194 12.42 -12.32 -40.81
CA PRO A 194 11.92 -10.96 -40.96
C PRO A 194 11.64 -10.30 -39.61
N ILE A 195 12.25 -9.13 -39.38
CA ILE A 195 12.17 -8.40 -38.12
C ILE A 195 11.69 -6.96 -38.30
N THR A 196 11.26 -6.37 -37.20
CA THR A 196 10.91 -4.98 -37.06
C THR A 196 11.67 -4.38 -35.87
N ILE A 197 12.34 -3.25 -36.09
CA ILE A 197 13.13 -2.56 -35.07
C ILE A 197 12.31 -1.36 -34.54
N SER A 198 12.26 -1.24 -33.22
CA SER A 198 11.60 -0.17 -32.47
C SER A 198 12.62 0.65 -31.68
N PRO A 199 12.55 1.99 -31.67
CA PRO A 199 11.49 2.82 -32.25
C PRO A 199 11.59 2.97 -33.78
N GLY A 200 10.45 3.21 -34.45
CA GLY A 200 10.40 3.56 -35.88
C GLY A 200 9.85 2.47 -36.82
N ASN A 201 9.49 1.29 -36.30
CA ASN A 201 8.90 0.18 -37.05
C ASN A 201 9.65 -0.15 -38.35
N LEU A 202 10.97 -0.21 -38.26
CA LEU A 202 11.84 -0.40 -39.42
C LEU A 202 11.93 -1.89 -39.78
N LEU A 203 11.59 -2.24 -41.03
CA LEU A 203 11.67 -3.60 -41.53
C LEU A 203 13.10 -3.98 -41.92
N ALA A 204 13.54 -5.15 -41.48
CA ALA A 204 14.83 -5.73 -41.81
C ALA A 204 14.79 -7.27 -41.71
N ILE A 205 15.92 -7.94 -41.94
CA ILE A 205 16.06 -9.39 -41.75
C ILE A 205 17.15 -9.64 -40.71
N ALA A 206 16.83 -10.41 -39.67
CA ALA A 206 17.82 -10.94 -38.74
C ALA A 206 18.42 -12.22 -39.35
N SER A 207 19.73 -12.24 -39.51
CA SER A 207 20.48 -13.40 -40.00
C SER A 207 21.44 -13.88 -38.92
N GLY A 208 21.37 -15.16 -38.55
CA GLY A 208 22.26 -15.70 -37.51
C GLY A 208 23.73 -15.68 -37.93
N THR A 209 24.63 -15.58 -36.96
CA THR A 209 26.08 -15.45 -37.22
C THR A 209 26.86 -16.74 -36.98
N GLY A 210 26.20 -17.81 -36.51
CA GLY A 210 26.85 -19.01 -35.98
C GLY A 210 27.43 -18.80 -34.56
N LYS A 211 27.20 -17.63 -33.95
CA LYS A 211 27.50 -17.28 -32.55
C LYS A 211 26.22 -16.90 -31.83
N ASP A 212 26.28 -16.47 -30.58
CA ASP A 212 25.11 -16.10 -29.76
C ASP A 212 24.55 -14.71 -30.11
N GLN A 213 24.62 -14.33 -31.39
CA GLN A 213 24.20 -13.05 -31.94
C GLN A 213 23.64 -13.23 -33.35
N ALA A 214 22.74 -12.34 -33.77
CA ALA A 214 22.32 -12.19 -35.16
C ALA A 214 22.81 -10.85 -35.74
N LYS A 215 22.90 -10.76 -37.06
CA LYS A 215 23.13 -9.51 -37.79
C LYS A 215 21.84 -9.01 -38.41
N VAL A 216 21.64 -7.69 -38.40
CA VAL A 216 20.59 -7.04 -39.17
C VAL A 216 21.07 -6.85 -40.60
N ASN A 217 20.34 -7.43 -41.54
CA ASN A 217 20.53 -7.28 -42.97
C ASN A 217 19.35 -6.52 -43.60
N PHE A 218 19.61 -5.90 -44.75
CA PHE A 218 18.61 -5.19 -45.57
C PHE A 218 17.94 -3.96 -44.92
N LEU A 219 18.56 -3.38 -43.90
CA LEU A 219 18.11 -2.10 -43.34
C LEU A 219 18.61 -0.92 -44.19
N LYS A 220 17.72 -0.01 -44.58
CA LYS A 220 18.08 1.19 -45.36
C LYS A 220 18.81 2.21 -44.48
N LYS A 221 19.98 2.68 -44.95
CA LYS A 221 20.82 3.70 -44.28
C LYS A 221 20.07 5.00 -43.92
N THR A 222 19.05 5.36 -44.69
CA THR A 222 18.20 6.55 -44.44
C THR A 222 17.40 6.50 -43.14
N HIS A 223 17.42 5.38 -42.41
CA HIS A 223 16.69 5.21 -41.16
C HIS A 223 17.59 4.94 -39.95
N PHE A 224 18.92 5.06 -40.12
CA PHE A 224 19.91 4.83 -39.08
C PHE A 224 19.82 5.85 -37.94
N ASP A 225 19.33 7.05 -38.23
CA ASP A 225 19.05 8.12 -37.27
C ASP A 225 17.97 7.77 -36.24
N LYS A 226 17.12 6.77 -36.53
CA LYS A 226 16.03 6.33 -35.65
C LYS A 226 16.41 5.17 -34.72
N ILE A 227 17.61 4.62 -34.88
CA ILE A 227 18.08 3.44 -34.14
C ILE A 227 19.12 3.84 -33.10
N THR A 228 19.08 3.14 -31.97
CA THR A 228 20.02 3.27 -30.85
C THR A 228 20.51 1.88 -30.43
N ASN A 229 21.59 1.84 -29.64
CA ASN A 229 22.12 0.61 -29.00
C ASN A 229 21.17 -0.03 -27.96
N GLU A 230 19.95 0.49 -27.81
CA GLU A 230 18.93 -0.05 -26.92
C GLU A 230 17.61 -0.30 -27.66
N SER A 231 17.63 -0.16 -29.00
CA SER A 231 16.45 -0.40 -29.83
C SER A 231 16.04 -1.87 -29.75
N LEU A 232 14.73 -2.09 -29.62
CA LEU A 232 14.14 -3.41 -29.44
C LEU A 232 13.82 -4.04 -30.80
N VAL A 233 14.05 -5.35 -30.90
CA VAL A 233 13.84 -6.12 -32.12
C VAL A 233 12.71 -7.11 -31.92
N TYR A 234 11.74 -7.08 -32.83
CA TYR A 234 10.56 -7.95 -32.85
C TYR A 234 10.45 -8.69 -34.18
N SER A 235 9.71 -9.79 -34.23
CA SER A 235 9.31 -10.42 -35.50
C SER A 235 8.39 -9.48 -36.29
N SER A 236 8.57 -9.39 -37.61
CA SER A 236 7.72 -8.52 -38.43
C SER A 236 6.36 -9.14 -38.76
N GLY A 237 6.24 -10.46 -38.69
CA GLY A 237 5.07 -11.20 -39.15
C GLY A 237 5.06 -11.51 -40.65
N THR A 238 6.05 -11.00 -41.39
CA THR A 238 6.15 -11.19 -42.84
C THR A 238 6.42 -12.66 -43.16
N GLY A 239 5.57 -13.27 -43.99
CA GLY A 239 5.66 -14.68 -44.38
C GLY A 239 4.67 -15.60 -43.66
N GLY A 240 3.87 -15.09 -42.71
CA GLY A 240 2.67 -15.77 -42.18
C GLY A 240 2.91 -16.94 -41.23
N LEU A 241 4.16 -17.36 -40.99
CA LEU A 241 4.49 -18.48 -40.11
C LEU A 241 4.73 -18.08 -38.64
N ILE A 242 5.10 -16.81 -38.42
CA ILE A 242 5.35 -16.23 -37.09
C ILE A 242 4.50 -14.98 -37.01
N LYS A 243 3.80 -14.73 -35.90
CA LYS A 243 3.05 -13.48 -35.73
C LYS A 243 3.99 -12.27 -35.68
N SER A 244 3.49 -11.10 -36.03
CA SER A 244 4.19 -9.84 -35.78
C SER A 244 4.27 -9.53 -34.28
N GLY A 245 5.37 -8.94 -33.84
CA GLY A 245 5.54 -8.44 -32.46
C GLY A 245 6.10 -9.44 -31.44
N VAL A 246 6.62 -10.60 -31.86
CA VAL A 246 7.32 -11.51 -30.92
C VAL A 246 8.70 -10.94 -30.61
N PRO A 247 9.07 -10.70 -29.34
CA PRO A 247 10.36 -10.13 -28.98
C PRO A 247 11.51 -11.10 -29.28
N ILE A 248 12.60 -10.57 -29.82
CA ILE A 248 13.80 -11.33 -30.22
C ILE A 248 15.01 -10.90 -29.38
N GLY A 249 15.25 -9.60 -29.31
CA GLY A 249 16.48 -9.06 -28.73
C GLY A 249 16.56 -7.55 -28.79
N ARG A 250 17.78 -7.05 -28.59
CA ARG A 250 18.13 -5.63 -28.68
C ARG A 250 19.27 -5.41 -29.65
N ILE A 251 19.30 -4.24 -30.28
CA ILE A 251 20.42 -3.81 -31.09
C ILE A 251 21.64 -3.55 -30.20
N SER A 252 22.82 -3.99 -30.63
CA SER A 252 24.10 -3.78 -29.95
C SER A 252 25.17 -3.39 -30.96
N ASN A 253 26.22 -2.70 -30.50
CA ASN A 253 27.36 -2.29 -31.32
C ASN A 253 27.02 -1.49 -32.58
N PHE A 254 25.97 -0.67 -32.54
CA PHE A 254 25.60 0.20 -33.64
C PHE A 254 26.38 1.52 -33.62
N ASP A 255 27.18 1.76 -34.66
CA ASP A 255 27.75 3.07 -34.98
C ASP A 255 27.20 3.58 -36.33
N PRO A 256 26.35 4.62 -36.34
CA PRO A 256 25.72 5.14 -37.56
C PRO A 256 26.71 5.74 -38.56
N LYS A 257 27.97 6.01 -38.18
CA LYS A 257 29.00 6.62 -39.03
C LYS A 257 30.00 5.61 -39.60
N ILE A 258 30.14 4.45 -38.95
CA ILE A 258 31.27 3.52 -39.19
C ILE A 258 30.77 2.13 -39.58
N ASP A 259 29.65 1.66 -39.03
CA ASP A 259 29.27 0.25 -39.14
C ASP A 259 28.07 0.04 -40.07
N GLU A 260 28.25 -0.86 -41.04
CA GLU A 260 27.13 -1.46 -41.78
C GLU A 260 26.63 -2.73 -41.09
N ASN A 261 27.38 -3.26 -40.12
CA ASN A 261 26.98 -4.42 -39.33
C ASN A 261 26.29 -3.94 -38.07
N ILE A 262 25.01 -4.29 -37.96
CA ILE A 262 24.24 -4.04 -36.75
C ILE A 262 24.01 -5.40 -36.12
N ASP A 263 24.51 -5.60 -34.91
CA ASP A 263 24.36 -6.86 -34.20
C ASP A 263 23.11 -6.83 -33.31
N ILE A 264 22.47 -7.99 -33.18
CA ILE A 264 21.32 -8.24 -32.32
C ILE A 264 21.80 -9.15 -31.21
N GLU A 265 21.70 -8.67 -29.98
CA GLU A 265 21.84 -9.45 -28.78
C GLU A 265 20.49 -10.05 -28.41
N PHE A 266 20.40 -11.39 -28.34
CA PHE A 266 19.16 -12.08 -28.02
C PHE A 266 18.77 -11.89 -26.55
N PHE A 267 17.46 -11.88 -26.27
CA PHE A 267 16.98 -11.87 -24.87
C PHE A 267 17.08 -13.22 -24.17
N SER A 268 17.06 -14.31 -24.92
CA SER A 268 17.18 -15.67 -24.40
C SER A 268 18.58 -16.21 -24.65
N ASP A 269 19.15 -16.90 -23.65
CA ASP A 269 20.43 -17.61 -23.75
C ASP A 269 20.20 -19.01 -24.33
N PHE A 270 20.52 -19.18 -25.61
CA PHE A 270 20.32 -20.44 -26.32
C PHE A 270 21.20 -21.59 -25.80
N SER A 271 22.25 -21.29 -25.02
CA SER A 271 23.16 -22.30 -24.50
C SER A 271 22.63 -23.07 -23.28
N GLN A 272 21.60 -22.56 -22.61
CA GLN A 272 21.04 -23.11 -21.37
C GLN A 272 19.54 -23.47 -21.45
N LEU A 273 19.00 -23.60 -22.66
CA LEU A 273 17.59 -23.90 -22.85
C LEU A 273 17.25 -25.32 -22.35
N GLN A 274 16.24 -25.42 -21.48
CA GLN A 274 15.72 -26.70 -20.98
C GLN A 274 14.32 -27.03 -21.50
N TYR A 275 13.46 -26.01 -21.54
CA TYR A 275 12.07 -26.10 -21.95
C TYR A 275 11.78 -25.01 -22.96
N VAL A 276 10.93 -25.31 -23.93
CA VAL A 276 10.47 -24.37 -24.94
C VAL A 276 8.98 -24.57 -25.20
N SER A 277 8.33 -23.51 -25.65
CA SER A 277 6.96 -23.51 -26.14
C SER A 277 6.97 -23.42 -27.66
N VAL A 278 6.32 -24.37 -28.32
CA VAL A 278 6.09 -24.35 -29.77
C VAL A 278 4.71 -23.79 -30.03
N VAL A 279 4.62 -22.77 -30.88
CA VAL A 279 3.37 -22.04 -31.12
C VAL A 279 3.04 -22.06 -32.61
N ALA A 280 1.81 -22.45 -32.90
CA ALA A 280 1.20 -22.29 -34.21
C ALA A 280 0.50 -20.91 -34.28
N PHE A 281 0.72 -20.21 -35.38
CA PHE A 281 -0.02 -18.99 -35.70
C PHE A 281 -0.83 -19.27 -36.96
N ASP A 282 -2.14 -19.43 -36.80
CA ASP A 282 -3.05 -19.63 -37.91
C ASP A 282 -3.76 -18.31 -38.20
N LYS A 283 -3.93 -18.01 -39.49
CA LYS A 283 -4.72 -16.86 -39.94
C LYS A 283 -6.18 -17.17 -39.66
N VAL A 284 -6.84 -16.35 -38.84
CA VAL A 284 -8.28 -16.45 -38.66
C VAL A 284 -8.93 -15.96 -39.94
N GLU A 285 -9.44 -16.88 -40.77
CA GLU A 285 -10.30 -16.50 -41.89
C GLU A 285 -11.60 -15.91 -41.32
N SER A 286 -11.93 -14.69 -41.75
CA SER A 286 -13.07 -13.88 -41.33
C SER A 286 -14.45 -14.50 -41.64
N SER A 287 -14.51 -15.72 -42.19
CA SER A 287 -15.75 -16.42 -42.59
C SER A 287 -16.46 -17.15 -41.44
N GLU A 288 -15.83 -17.33 -40.27
CA GLU A 288 -16.46 -18.04 -39.14
C GLU A 288 -17.14 -17.12 -38.11
N LEU A 289 -16.87 -15.81 -38.13
CA LEU A 289 -17.42 -14.87 -37.15
C LEU A 289 -18.86 -14.42 -37.47
N GLU A 290 -19.28 -14.42 -38.75
CA GLU A 290 -20.66 -14.04 -39.13
C GLU A 290 -21.70 -15.13 -38.85
N LYS A 291 -21.31 -16.38 -38.55
CA LYS A 291 -22.26 -17.45 -38.22
C LYS A 291 -22.69 -17.47 -36.75
N ILE A 292 -22.02 -16.71 -35.88
CA ILE A 292 -22.25 -16.79 -34.43
C ILE A 292 -23.42 -15.89 -33.98
N ASP A 293 -23.84 -14.91 -34.78
CA ASP A 293 -24.85 -13.91 -34.37
C ASP A 293 -26.30 -14.17 -34.85
N VAL A 294 -26.61 -15.31 -35.49
CA VAL A 294 -27.99 -15.58 -35.99
C VAL A 294 -28.60 -16.91 -35.53
N GLN A 295 -27.94 -17.72 -34.69
CA GLN A 295 -28.52 -19.01 -34.23
C GLN A 295 -28.50 -19.18 -32.70
N THR A 296 -29.17 -18.29 -31.98
CA THR A 296 -29.45 -18.48 -30.54
C THR A 296 -30.90 -18.87 -30.22
N SER A 297 -31.73 -19.22 -31.23
CA SER A 297 -33.12 -19.61 -31.00
C SER A 297 -33.55 -21.01 -31.49
N GLU A 298 -32.70 -21.83 -32.11
CA GLU A 298 -33.16 -23.14 -32.66
C GLU A 298 -32.23 -24.35 -32.46
N ILE A 299 -31.09 -24.23 -31.77
CA ILE A 299 -30.20 -25.39 -31.57
C ILE A 299 -30.47 -26.03 -30.20
N GLU A 300 -31.64 -26.65 -30.05
CA GLU A 300 -31.89 -27.57 -28.93
C GLU A 300 -32.07 -29.04 -29.36
N ASN A 301 -32.07 -29.35 -30.65
CA ASN A 301 -32.09 -30.75 -31.11
C ASN A 301 -31.17 -30.94 -32.32
N ASP A 302 -30.50 -32.09 -32.34
CA ASP A 302 -29.63 -32.61 -33.41
C ASP A 302 -28.21 -32.07 -33.54
N ILE A 303 -27.37 -32.33 -32.52
CA ILE A 303 -25.99 -32.76 -32.79
C ILE A 303 -25.67 -34.01 -31.95
N LEU A 304 -25.92 -35.16 -32.56
CA LEU A 304 -25.34 -36.45 -32.19
C LEU A 304 -23.87 -36.44 -32.67
N LEU A 305 -22.95 -35.98 -31.83
CA LEU A 305 -21.52 -36.31 -31.97
C LEU A 305 -21.01 -36.97 -30.69
N ASP A 306 -20.57 -38.21 -30.86
CA ASP A 306 -19.91 -39.04 -29.85
C ASP A 306 -18.61 -38.41 -29.37
N ALA A 307 -18.68 -37.67 -28.27
CA ALA A 307 -17.52 -37.40 -27.41
C ALA A 307 -18.02 -37.06 -25.99
N PRO A 308 -18.14 -38.04 -25.07
CA PRO A 308 -18.55 -37.78 -23.68
C PRO A 308 -17.67 -36.75 -22.97
N ALA A 309 -16.41 -36.58 -23.39
CA ALA A 309 -15.50 -35.56 -22.90
C ALA A 309 -15.92 -34.13 -23.27
N LEU A 310 -16.46 -33.92 -24.49
CA LEU A 310 -16.87 -32.59 -24.96
C LEU A 310 -18.14 -32.11 -24.25
N ARG A 311 -19.10 -33.03 -24.04
CA ARG A 311 -20.33 -32.77 -23.25
C ARG A 311 -20.00 -32.44 -21.80
N LYS A 312 -19.06 -33.17 -21.20
CA LYS A 312 -18.59 -32.89 -19.83
C LYS A 312 -17.88 -31.54 -19.72
N LYS A 313 -17.08 -31.16 -20.73
CA LYS A 313 -16.43 -29.84 -20.79
C LYS A 313 -17.47 -28.73 -20.94
N LEU A 314 -18.49 -28.91 -21.77
CA LEU A 314 -19.59 -27.95 -21.93
C LEU A 314 -20.40 -27.79 -20.64
N ASP A 315 -20.74 -28.88 -19.95
CA ASP A 315 -21.45 -28.84 -18.65
C ASP A 315 -20.63 -28.10 -17.58
N LEU A 316 -19.31 -28.30 -17.55
CA LEU A 316 -18.42 -27.58 -16.64
C LEU A 316 -18.39 -26.08 -16.94
N LEU A 317 -18.32 -25.70 -18.23
CA LEU A 317 -18.33 -24.29 -18.64
C LEU A 317 -19.68 -23.61 -18.37
N LEU A 318 -20.79 -24.33 -18.54
CA LEU A 318 -22.12 -23.82 -18.20
C LEU A 318 -22.27 -23.61 -16.69
N LYS A 319 -21.76 -24.54 -15.87
CA LYS A 319 -21.71 -24.37 -14.40
C LYS A 319 -20.82 -23.22 -13.98
N GLU A 320 -19.66 -23.06 -14.62
CA GLU A 320 -18.76 -21.95 -14.35
C GLU A 320 -19.43 -20.61 -14.65
N LYS A 321 -20.14 -20.51 -15.79
CA LYS A 321 -20.95 -19.35 -16.13
C LYS A 321 -22.02 -19.06 -15.09
N GLU A 322 -22.78 -20.07 -14.67
CA GLU A 322 -23.84 -19.92 -13.66
C GLU A 322 -23.28 -19.43 -12.32
N ILE A 323 -22.14 -19.96 -11.88
CA ILE A 323 -21.44 -19.52 -10.66
C ILE A 323 -21.00 -18.06 -10.80
N ASN A 324 -20.44 -17.68 -11.95
CA ASN A 324 -20.00 -16.30 -12.19
C ASN A 324 -21.18 -15.31 -12.19
N ASP A 325 -22.31 -15.70 -12.78
CA ASP A 325 -23.54 -14.89 -12.77
C ASP A 325 -24.09 -14.74 -11.35
N GLN A 326 -24.10 -15.83 -10.55
CA GLN A 326 -24.49 -15.79 -9.14
C GLN A 326 -23.58 -14.89 -8.30
N ILE A 327 -22.25 -14.99 -8.49
CA ILE A 327 -21.27 -14.15 -7.79
C ILE A 327 -21.50 -12.68 -8.14
N THR A 328 -21.67 -12.37 -9.43
CA THR A 328 -21.89 -11.00 -9.90
C THR A 328 -23.16 -10.39 -9.31
N ASN A 329 -24.25 -11.15 -9.28
CA ASN A 329 -25.50 -10.72 -8.66
C ASN A 329 -25.36 -10.51 -7.15
N LYS A 330 -24.65 -11.41 -6.45
CA LYS A 330 -24.40 -11.27 -5.00
C LYS A 330 -23.58 -10.03 -4.69
N ILE A 331 -22.50 -9.77 -5.44
CA ILE A 331 -21.67 -8.58 -5.32
C ILE A 331 -22.52 -7.31 -5.53
N LYS A 332 -23.40 -7.31 -6.53
CA LYS A 332 -24.27 -6.17 -6.81
C LYS A 332 -25.22 -5.88 -5.64
N LEU A 333 -25.86 -6.91 -5.09
CA LEU A 333 -26.76 -6.77 -3.94
C LEU A 333 -26.02 -6.28 -2.68
N GLU A 334 -24.82 -6.81 -2.42
CA GLU A 334 -24.01 -6.43 -1.27
C GLU A 334 -23.53 -4.98 -1.37
N ASN A 335 -23.14 -4.53 -2.58
CA ASN A 335 -22.80 -3.13 -2.85
C ASN A 335 -23.98 -2.18 -2.64
N GLU A 336 -25.19 -2.54 -3.09
CA GLU A 336 -26.39 -1.74 -2.84
C GLU A 336 -26.72 -1.64 -1.35
N SER A 337 -26.60 -2.76 -0.61
CA SER A 337 -26.77 -2.79 0.85
C SER A 337 -25.75 -1.91 1.56
N LEU A 338 -24.46 -2.03 1.23
CA LEU A 338 -23.38 -1.21 1.82
C LEU A 338 -23.58 0.28 1.54
N LYS A 339 -24.03 0.64 0.33
CA LYS A 339 -24.36 2.03 -0.02
C LYS A 339 -25.48 2.59 0.85
N SER A 340 -26.50 1.77 1.16
CA SER A 340 -27.60 2.17 2.05
C SER A 340 -27.13 2.35 3.49
N GLN A 341 -26.27 1.47 4.00
CA GLN A 341 -25.68 1.58 5.34
C GLN A 341 -24.82 2.84 5.46
N LEU A 342 -23.98 3.11 4.47
CA LEU A 342 -23.13 4.30 4.45
C LEU A 342 -23.96 5.59 4.48
N SER A 343 -25.06 5.65 3.75
CA SER A 343 -25.97 6.79 3.76
C SER A 343 -26.61 7.00 5.14
N ASN A 344 -27.00 5.93 5.82
CA ASN A 344 -27.58 6.00 7.17
C ASN A 344 -26.54 6.46 8.20
N ASP A 345 -25.31 5.92 8.13
CA ASP A 345 -24.22 6.32 9.02
C ASP A 345 -23.84 7.80 8.84
N GLN A 346 -23.87 8.30 7.60
CA GLN A 346 -23.67 9.72 7.31
C GLN A 346 -24.78 10.59 7.94
N LEU A 347 -26.04 10.17 7.82
CA LEU A 347 -27.17 10.87 8.42
C LEU A 347 -27.06 10.90 9.96
N GLU A 348 -26.67 9.79 10.58
CA GLU A 348 -26.47 9.69 12.02
C GLU A 348 -25.33 10.61 12.50
N LYS A 349 -24.21 10.65 11.76
CA LYS A 349 -23.11 11.59 12.04
C LYS A 349 -23.55 13.04 11.99
N ILE A 350 -24.31 13.43 10.96
CA ILE A 350 -24.85 14.79 10.83
C ILE A 350 -25.75 15.13 12.02
N ASN A 351 -26.62 14.21 12.44
CA ASN A 351 -27.50 14.42 13.59
C ASN A 351 -26.71 14.56 14.89
N LYS A 352 -25.71 13.70 15.13
CA LYS A 352 -24.81 13.81 16.29
C LYS A 352 -24.06 15.14 16.31
N GLN A 353 -23.61 15.61 15.14
CA GLN A 353 -22.90 16.89 15.02
C GLN A 353 -23.80 18.08 15.34
N LYS A 354 -25.07 18.07 14.90
CA LYS A 354 -26.07 19.07 15.29
C LYS A 354 -26.30 19.10 16.80
N ILE A 355 -26.42 17.93 17.44
CA ILE A 355 -26.58 17.82 18.90
C ILE A 355 -25.37 18.42 19.62
N ILE A 356 -24.15 18.13 19.16
CA ILE A 356 -22.92 18.69 19.73
C ILE A 356 -22.88 20.22 19.59
N GLU A 357 -23.27 20.75 18.44
CA GLU A 357 -23.34 22.21 18.22
C GLU A 357 -24.35 22.88 19.15
N GLU A 358 -25.51 22.25 19.36
CA GLU A 358 -26.54 22.76 20.27
C GLU A 358 -26.07 22.73 21.73
N GLN A 359 -25.44 21.64 22.18
CA GLN A 359 -24.83 21.55 23.51
C GLN A 359 -23.72 22.58 23.70
N ASN A 360 -22.90 22.83 22.68
CA ASN A 360 -21.85 23.86 22.74
C ASN A 360 -22.43 25.27 22.88
N LYS A 361 -23.57 25.57 22.25
CA LYS A 361 -24.28 26.84 22.46
C LYS A 361 -24.76 26.97 23.90
N ILE A 362 -25.32 25.90 24.48
CA ILE A 362 -25.78 25.88 25.88
C ILE A 362 -24.60 26.05 26.85
N ILE A 363 -23.47 25.37 26.63
CA ILE A 363 -22.27 25.52 27.48
C ILE A 363 -21.75 26.96 27.40
N LYS A 364 -21.73 27.56 26.21
CA LYS A 364 -21.29 28.93 26.02
C LYS A 364 -22.18 29.94 26.75
N SER A 365 -23.51 29.75 26.74
CA SER A 365 -24.41 30.63 27.49
C SER A 365 -24.17 30.54 29.00
N HIS A 366 -24.02 29.33 29.55
CA HIS A 366 -23.72 29.14 30.98
C HIS A 366 -22.39 29.78 31.40
N ASN A 367 -21.37 29.74 30.54
CA ASN A 367 -20.09 30.42 30.82
C ASN A 367 -20.25 31.95 30.84
N ILE A 368 -21.03 32.51 29.91
CA ILE A 368 -21.32 33.95 29.87
C ILE A 368 -22.07 34.36 31.15
N ASP A 369 -23.07 33.59 31.57
CA ASP A 369 -23.84 33.86 32.80
C ASP A 369 -22.94 33.82 34.04
N LYS A 370 -22.00 32.87 34.09
CA LYS A 370 -21.01 32.75 35.18
C LYS A 370 -20.04 33.93 35.23
N ASP A 371 -19.55 34.38 34.08
CA ASP A 371 -18.68 35.54 33.98
C ASP A 371 -19.41 36.83 34.37
N GLU A 372 -20.70 36.93 34.03
CA GLU A 372 -21.56 38.06 34.41
C GLU A 372 -21.85 38.07 35.92
N LEU A 373 -22.18 36.92 36.51
CA LEU A 373 -22.30 36.76 37.96
C LEU A 373 -21.01 37.13 38.70
N ASN A 374 -19.86 36.69 38.18
CA ASN A 374 -18.55 37.01 38.76
C ASN A 374 -18.27 38.51 38.67
N PHE A 375 -18.57 39.14 37.53
CA PHE A 375 -18.47 40.59 37.37
C PHE A 375 -19.37 41.34 38.36
N LEU A 376 -20.64 40.94 38.50
CA LEU A 376 -21.59 41.57 39.43
C LEU A 376 -21.09 41.47 40.88
N ARG A 377 -20.55 40.32 41.29
CA ARG A 377 -19.93 40.12 42.60
C ARG A 377 -18.75 41.08 42.82
N LEU A 378 -17.80 41.10 41.89
CA LEU A 378 -16.64 42.00 41.97
C LEU A 378 -17.05 43.48 41.91
N ASN A 379 -18.14 43.79 41.24
CA ASN A 379 -18.67 45.15 41.16
C ASN A 379 -19.24 45.63 42.51
N LEU A 380 -19.83 44.74 43.30
CA LEU A 380 -20.27 45.07 44.67
C LEU A 380 -19.08 45.39 45.59
N GLU A 381 -17.98 44.64 45.46
CA GLU A 381 -16.80 44.80 46.33
C GLU A 381 -15.86 45.95 45.88
N TYR A 382 -15.67 46.14 44.58
CA TYR A 382 -14.66 47.03 44.01
C TYR A 382 -15.23 48.15 43.12
N GLY A 383 -16.53 48.15 42.82
CA GLY A 383 -17.17 49.10 41.90
C GLY A 383 -17.03 50.56 42.32
N GLU A 384 -17.12 50.86 43.62
CA GLU A 384 -16.93 52.20 44.19
C GLU A 384 -15.54 52.78 43.93
N LYS A 385 -14.52 51.90 43.83
CA LYS A 385 -13.13 52.31 43.59
C LYS A 385 -12.84 52.58 42.11
N CYS A 386 -13.70 52.13 41.20
CA CYS A 386 -13.57 52.30 39.76
C CYS A 386 -14.54 53.36 39.19
N ARG A 387 -15.60 53.71 39.94
CA ARG A 387 -16.62 54.67 39.52
C ARG A 387 -16.09 56.11 39.57
N LYS A 388 -16.40 56.89 38.52
CA LYS A 388 -16.11 58.33 38.46
C LYS A 388 -16.93 59.07 39.53
N LYS A 389 -16.25 59.80 40.42
CA LYS A 389 -16.88 60.60 41.48
C LYS A 389 -17.27 61.98 40.95
N THR A 390 -18.38 62.54 41.41
CA THR A 390 -18.97 63.82 40.95
C THR A 390 -17.98 65.00 40.95
N PHE A 391 -16.99 64.99 41.84
CA PHE A 391 -16.02 66.08 42.02
C PHE A 391 -14.57 65.70 41.61
N SER A 392 -14.33 64.53 41.01
CA SER A 392 -12.98 64.09 40.61
C SER A 392 -12.91 63.67 39.14
N LYS A 393 -11.83 64.09 38.44
CA LYS A 393 -11.56 63.65 37.06
C LYS A 393 -11.06 62.19 36.96
N LYS A 394 -10.80 61.51 38.09
CA LYS A 394 -10.31 60.12 38.12
C LYS A 394 -11.47 59.11 38.24
N GLY A 395 -11.45 58.05 37.44
CA GLY A 395 -12.44 56.97 37.42
C GLY A 395 -13.23 56.89 36.10
N PHE A 396 -14.00 55.80 35.92
CA PHE A 396 -14.73 55.49 34.69
C PHE A 396 -16.25 55.62 34.90
N LYS A 397 -17.01 55.91 33.83
CA LYS A 397 -18.48 55.98 33.88
C LYS A 397 -19.04 54.57 34.03
N VAL A 398 -19.99 54.38 34.95
CA VAL A 398 -20.61 53.06 35.18
C VAL A 398 -21.25 52.56 33.89
N GLY A 399 -21.00 51.31 33.54
CA GLY A 399 -21.51 50.67 32.33
C GLY A 399 -20.61 50.77 31.10
N THR A 400 -19.46 51.47 31.14
CA THR A 400 -18.51 51.45 30.01
C THR A 400 -17.58 50.22 30.07
N PRO A 401 -17.04 49.76 28.92
CA PRO A 401 -16.06 48.67 28.89
C PRO A 401 -14.83 48.94 29.77
N GLU A 402 -14.38 50.19 29.86
CA GLU A 402 -13.23 50.55 30.72
C GLU A 402 -13.56 50.42 32.21
N TYR A 403 -14.81 50.72 32.62
CA TYR A 403 -15.27 50.49 33.98
C TYR A 403 -15.32 49.00 34.32
N LYS A 404 -15.86 48.16 33.42
CA LYS A 404 -15.93 46.70 33.59
C LYS A 404 -14.53 46.10 33.77
N ASN A 405 -13.58 46.49 32.93
CA ASN A 405 -12.19 46.04 33.02
C ASN A 405 -11.48 46.51 34.29
N CYS A 406 -11.74 47.74 34.77
CA CYS A 406 -11.19 48.23 36.04
C CYS A 406 -11.63 47.36 37.23
N VAL A 407 -12.92 46.99 37.27
CA VAL A 407 -13.49 46.16 38.34
C VAL A 407 -12.90 44.75 38.30
N LEU A 408 -12.86 44.11 37.13
CA LEU A 408 -12.29 42.77 36.96
C LEU A 408 -10.80 42.73 37.37
N ARG A 409 -10.01 43.74 37.00
CA ARG A 409 -8.58 43.81 37.34
C ARG A 409 -8.33 44.00 38.85
N LYS A 410 -9.24 44.70 39.56
CA LYS A 410 -9.11 44.91 41.00
C LYS A 410 -9.53 43.72 41.85
N GLY A 411 -10.35 42.82 41.30
CA GLY A 411 -10.70 41.55 41.95
C GLY A 411 -9.65 40.44 41.79
N MET A 412 -8.67 40.62 40.89
CA MET A 412 -7.55 39.70 40.69
C MET A 412 -6.32 39.99 41.56
N LEU A 413 -6.32 41.13 42.28
CA LEU A 413 -5.28 41.60 43.20
C LEU A 413 -5.75 41.41 44.64
#